data_AF-A0A120G0P4-F1
#
_entry.id   AF-A0A120G0P4-F1
#
_cell.length_a   1.000
_cell.length_b   1.000
_cell.length_c   1.000
_cell.angle_alpha   90.00
_cell.angle_beta   90.00
_cell.angle_gamma   90.00
#
_symmetry.space_group_name_H-M   'P 1'
#
loop_
_entity.id
_entity.type
_entity.pdbx_description
1 polymer ?
#
loop_
_entity_poly.entity_id
_entity_poly.type
_entity_poly.pdbx_seq_one_letter_code
_entity_poly.pdbx_strand_id
1 'polypeptide(L)'
;MAQAGNDGTTNHVAENNIIKFKEADVIGHPGGAALSQFASASGYVCKGATLPLVPYFLSTLDPIAWRYGVPESVYPEALIPGMREVGSLLSASSWGNVYPRSGFLNQTDDYKTGAVIAQRAGDVVTRPGQVHVYLPMLALPYPGYWPAGPLREGDASTGKWQELTPVLNPTCATFPTIGPNIDAQDGGYAWALWRPYSCCQRRGQTFLGSTDFQ
;
A
#
# COMPACT_ATOMS: atom_id res chain seq x y z
N MET A 1 0.05 -21.98 4.88
CA MET A 1 1.00 -21.10 5.60
C MET A 1 2.23 -21.03 4.72
N ALA A 2 2.35 -20.01 3.87
CA ALA A 2 3.57 -19.82 3.07
C ALA A 2 4.50 -18.94 3.90
N GLN A 3 5.62 -19.51 4.32
CA GLN A 3 6.60 -18.86 5.21
C GLN A 3 7.48 -17.92 4.37
N ALA A 4 7.82 -16.75 4.93
CA ALA A 4 8.80 -15.86 4.32
C ALA A 4 10.12 -16.62 4.10
N GLY A 5 10.60 -16.65 2.86
CA GLY A 5 11.85 -17.30 2.48
C GLY A 5 13.01 -16.29 2.46
N ASN A 6 14.23 -16.76 2.65
CA ASN A 6 15.42 -15.93 2.59
C ASN A 6 16.46 -16.66 1.71
N ASP A 7 16.63 -16.24 0.47
CA ASP A 7 17.43 -16.98 -0.54
C ASP A 7 18.96 -16.78 -0.41
N GLY A 8 19.43 -16.03 0.59
CA GLY A 8 20.83 -15.62 0.67
C GLY A 8 21.64 -16.17 1.85
N THR A 9 21.06 -16.92 2.79
CA THR A 9 21.81 -17.35 3.99
C THR A 9 21.38 -18.71 4.54
N THR A 10 22.26 -19.32 5.33
CA THR A 10 22.10 -20.63 5.97
C THR A 10 21.08 -20.62 7.11
N ASN A 11 19.83 -20.16 6.91
CA ASN A 11 18.73 -20.23 7.89
C ASN A 11 19.11 -19.89 9.35
N HIS A 12 20.12 -19.03 9.58
CA HIS A 12 20.55 -18.60 10.89
C HIS A 12 19.87 -17.26 11.20
N VAL A 13 19.13 -17.21 12.30
CA VAL A 13 18.32 -16.06 12.75
C VAL A 13 19.17 -14.79 13.01
N ALA A 14 20.50 -14.93 13.09
CA ALA A 14 21.45 -13.84 13.32
C ALA A 14 22.18 -13.35 12.05
N GLU A 15 21.90 -13.88 10.87
CA GLU A 15 22.54 -13.44 9.62
C GLU A 15 21.72 -12.34 8.94
N ASN A 16 22.29 -11.13 8.85
CA ASN A 16 21.71 -10.02 8.08
C ASN A 16 21.84 -10.31 6.58
N ASN A 17 20.77 -10.81 5.98
CA ASN A 17 20.68 -10.92 4.53
C ASN A 17 20.31 -9.58 3.89
N ILE A 18 21.01 -9.25 2.82
CA ILE A 18 20.81 -8.06 1.99
C ILE A 18 19.54 -8.21 1.13
N ILE A 19 19.19 -9.43 0.72
CA ILE A 19 17.98 -9.70 -0.07
C ILE A 19 16.94 -10.32 0.85
N LYS A 20 15.76 -9.70 0.96
CA LYS A 20 14.64 -10.19 1.77
C LYS A 20 13.42 -10.45 0.90
N PHE A 21 12.66 -11.49 1.23
CA PHE A 21 11.37 -11.78 0.61
C PHE A 21 10.25 -11.68 1.62
N LYS A 22 9.14 -11.04 1.25
CA LYS A 22 7.91 -11.02 2.03
C LYS A 22 6.70 -11.30 1.15
N GLU A 23 5.80 -12.12 1.67
CA GLU A 23 4.43 -12.21 1.15
C GLU A 23 3.64 -10.98 1.61
N ALA A 24 2.69 -10.55 0.79
CA ALA A 24 1.80 -9.42 1.09
C ALA A 24 0.35 -9.77 0.80
N ASP A 25 -0.52 -9.37 1.70
CA ASP A 25 -1.97 -9.52 1.59
C ASP A 25 -2.62 -8.15 1.78
N VAL A 26 -3.52 -7.78 0.87
CA VAL A 26 -4.32 -6.56 0.96
C VAL A 26 -5.76 -6.93 1.23
N ILE A 27 -6.25 -6.56 2.41
CA ILE A 27 -7.59 -6.90 2.88
C ILE A 27 -8.35 -5.62 3.21
N GLY A 28 -9.62 -5.57 2.83
CA GLY A 28 -10.48 -4.43 3.15
C GLY A 28 -10.60 -4.21 4.65
N HIS A 29 -10.29 -2.99 5.10
CA HIS A 29 -10.21 -2.68 6.52
C HIS A 29 -11.61 -2.76 7.18
N PRO A 30 -11.80 -3.56 8.25
CA PRO A 30 -13.12 -3.74 8.88
C PRO A 30 -13.65 -2.43 9.48
N GLY A 31 -12.75 -1.58 9.98
CA GLY A 31 -13.11 -0.23 10.46
C GLY A 31 -13.64 0.70 9.37
N GLY A 32 -13.43 0.42 8.08
CA GLY A 32 -13.98 1.24 7.00
C GLY A 32 -15.50 1.18 6.93
N ALA A 33 -16.08 0.00 7.20
CA ALA A 33 -17.53 -0.16 7.30
C ALA A 33 -18.10 0.58 8.51
N ALA A 34 -17.48 0.44 9.69
CA ALA A 34 -17.89 1.16 10.89
C ALA A 34 -17.76 2.68 10.74
N LEU A 35 -16.66 3.16 10.14
CA LEU A 35 -16.45 4.58 9.84
C LEU A 35 -17.50 5.10 8.86
N SER A 36 -17.77 4.37 7.77
CA SER A 36 -18.79 4.76 6.79
C SER A 36 -20.21 4.73 7.37
N GLN A 37 -20.54 3.77 8.23
CA GLN A 37 -21.84 3.67 8.89
C GLN A 37 -22.05 4.79 9.91
N PHE A 38 -21.09 4.97 10.83
CA PHE A 38 -21.14 6.01 11.85
C PHE A 38 -21.14 7.42 11.24
N ALA A 39 -20.39 7.63 10.17
CA ALA A 39 -20.26 8.94 9.55
C ALA A 39 -21.24 9.22 8.40
N SER A 40 -21.94 8.20 7.86
CA SER A 40 -23.10 8.43 6.98
C SER A 40 -24.23 9.18 7.70
N ALA A 41 -24.31 9.06 9.03
CA ALA A 41 -25.21 9.84 9.87
C ALA A 41 -24.82 11.32 9.99
N SER A 42 -23.52 11.67 9.80
CA SER A 42 -23.04 13.05 9.84
C SER A 42 -22.98 13.72 8.47
N GLY A 43 -22.95 12.95 7.38
CA GLY A 43 -22.92 13.46 6.00
C GLY A 43 -21.57 13.98 5.53
N TYR A 44 -20.51 13.81 6.34
CA TYR A 44 -19.16 14.34 6.08
C TYR A 44 -18.14 13.28 5.63
N VAL A 45 -18.54 12.03 5.40
CA VAL A 45 -17.62 10.95 5.00
C VAL A 45 -18.11 10.25 3.75
N CYS A 46 -17.16 10.03 2.85
CA CYS A 46 -17.39 9.41 1.55
C CYS A 46 -17.37 7.89 1.64
N LYS A 47 -18.20 7.25 0.82
CA LYS A 47 -18.14 5.80 0.64
C LYS A 47 -16.78 5.42 0.04
N GLY A 48 -16.01 4.59 0.74
CA GLY A 48 -14.77 4.03 0.22
C GLY A 48 -15.00 3.01 -0.90
N ALA A 49 -13.95 2.67 -1.64
CA ALA A 49 -14.01 1.67 -2.71
C ALA A 49 -13.95 0.21 -2.22
N THR A 50 -13.77 -0.03 -0.92
CA THR A 50 -13.54 -1.37 -0.37
C THR A 50 -14.61 -1.85 0.60
N LEU A 51 -14.95 -3.13 0.48
CA LEU A 51 -15.74 -3.90 1.43
C LEU A 51 -14.87 -4.48 2.56
N PRO A 52 -15.39 -4.57 3.79
CA PRO A 52 -14.65 -5.08 4.95
C PRO A 52 -14.31 -6.57 4.78
N LEU A 53 -13.09 -6.95 5.16
CA LEU A 53 -12.58 -8.33 5.17
C LEU A 53 -12.53 -9.03 3.80
N VAL A 54 -12.74 -8.30 2.71
CA VAL A 54 -12.55 -8.82 1.35
C VAL A 54 -11.07 -8.78 0.99
N PRO A 55 -10.46 -9.89 0.54
CA PRO A 55 -9.09 -9.90 0.05
C PRO A 55 -9.02 -9.29 -1.37
N TYR A 56 -8.31 -8.18 -1.51
CA TYR A 56 -8.08 -7.52 -2.80
C TYR A 56 -6.81 -8.02 -3.49
N PHE A 57 -5.83 -8.45 -2.71
CA PHE A 57 -4.61 -9.06 -3.23
C PHE A 57 -4.08 -10.06 -2.23
N LEU A 58 -3.69 -11.23 -2.72
CA LEU A 58 -3.01 -12.25 -1.94
C LEU A 58 -1.82 -12.71 -2.79
N SER A 59 -0.64 -12.27 -2.41
CA SER A 59 0.64 -12.62 -3.06
C SER A 59 0.82 -14.12 -3.33
N THR A 60 0.33 -14.95 -2.41
CA THR A 60 0.36 -16.42 -2.52
C THR A 60 -0.45 -16.98 -3.69
N LEU A 61 -1.44 -16.24 -4.19
CA LEU A 61 -2.23 -16.58 -5.38
C LEU A 61 -1.67 -15.96 -6.67
N ASP A 62 -0.62 -15.17 -6.56
CA ASP A 62 0.04 -14.47 -7.67
C ASP A 62 1.54 -14.88 -7.81
N PRO A 63 1.85 -16.19 -7.92
CA PRO A 63 3.23 -16.65 -7.82
C PRO A 63 4.14 -16.15 -8.95
N ILE A 64 3.60 -15.90 -10.16
CA ILE A 64 4.41 -15.51 -11.32
C ILE A 64 4.93 -14.08 -11.14
N ALA A 65 4.03 -13.11 -10.98
CA ALA A 65 4.42 -11.72 -10.85
C ALA A 65 5.01 -11.43 -9.46
N TRP A 66 4.48 -12.03 -8.39
CA TRP A 66 4.96 -11.76 -7.03
C TRP A 66 6.29 -12.45 -6.69
N ARG A 67 6.46 -13.74 -7.01
CA ARG A 67 7.69 -14.46 -6.65
C ARG A 67 8.79 -14.33 -7.69
N TYR A 68 8.46 -14.37 -8.98
CA TYR A 68 9.49 -14.26 -10.02
C TYR A 68 9.69 -12.84 -10.53
N GLY A 69 8.81 -11.89 -10.17
CA GLY A 69 8.90 -10.52 -10.66
C GLY A 69 8.67 -10.37 -12.16
N VAL A 70 8.01 -11.34 -12.81
CA VAL A 70 7.75 -11.35 -14.26
C VAL A 70 6.25 -11.14 -14.51
N PRO A 71 5.85 -10.23 -15.42
CA PRO A 71 6.67 -9.43 -16.32
C PRO A 71 7.10 -8.08 -15.75
N GLU A 72 6.93 -7.85 -14.44
CA GLU A 72 7.24 -6.57 -13.80
C GLU A 72 8.70 -6.10 -14.02
N SER A 73 9.64 -7.04 -14.16
CA SER A 73 11.07 -6.78 -14.35
C SER A 73 11.43 -6.12 -15.68
N VAL A 74 10.54 -6.17 -16.69
CA VAL A 74 10.76 -5.52 -17.98
C VAL A 74 10.14 -4.13 -18.07
N TYR A 75 9.47 -3.65 -17.01
CA TYR A 75 8.99 -2.28 -16.97
C TYR A 75 10.16 -1.28 -16.93
N PRO A 76 10.05 -0.13 -17.62
CA PRO A 76 11.08 0.92 -17.55
C PRO A 76 11.42 1.34 -16.12
N GLU A 77 10.42 1.37 -15.23
CA GLU A 77 10.55 1.67 -13.81
C GLU A 77 11.44 0.67 -13.06
N ALA A 78 11.53 -0.59 -13.52
CA ALA A 78 12.42 -1.60 -12.94
C ALA A 78 13.85 -1.50 -13.47
N LEU A 79 14.03 -0.96 -14.67
CA LEU A 79 15.31 -0.94 -15.39
C LEU A 79 16.09 0.37 -15.21
N ILE A 80 15.39 1.47 -14.91
CA ILE A 80 15.97 2.80 -14.76
C ILE A 80 16.07 3.14 -13.27
N PRO A 81 17.29 3.20 -12.68
CA PRO A 81 17.48 3.54 -11.28
C PRO A 81 16.90 4.92 -10.94
N GLY A 82 16.30 5.04 -9.75
CA GLY A 82 15.73 6.30 -9.27
C GLY A 82 14.31 6.59 -9.76
N MET A 83 13.74 5.73 -10.62
CA MET A 83 12.32 5.78 -10.95
C MET A 83 11.51 4.99 -9.92
N ARG A 84 10.39 5.56 -9.47
CA ARG A 84 9.46 4.91 -8.54
C ARG A 84 10.18 4.28 -7.32
N GLU A 85 10.86 5.11 -6.56
CA GLU A 85 11.55 4.73 -5.32
C GLU A 85 10.75 5.21 -4.11
N VAL A 86 10.77 4.42 -3.03
CA VAL A 86 10.33 4.87 -1.71
C VAL A 86 11.49 5.59 -1.04
N GLY A 87 11.38 6.92 -1.00
CA GLY A 87 12.41 7.80 -0.49
C GLY A 87 13.39 8.25 -1.58
N SER A 88 14.50 8.87 -1.18
CA SER A 88 15.50 9.36 -2.13
C SER A 88 16.91 9.19 -1.58
N LEU A 89 17.83 8.83 -2.48
CA LEU A 89 19.26 8.79 -2.19
C LEU A 89 19.80 10.17 -1.84
N LEU A 90 19.26 11.23 -2.46
CA LEU A 90 19.70 12.62 -2.23
C LEU A 90 19.34 13.10 -0.82
N SER A 91 18.26 12.59 -0.25
CA SER A 91 17.82 12.88 1.12
C SER A 91 18.28 11.83 2.14
N ALA A 92 19.19 10.92 1.75
CA ALA A 92 19.66 9.80 2.57
C ALA A 92 18.53 8.96 3.20
N SER A 93 17.36 8.90 2.55
CA SER A 93 16.14 8.24 3.05
C SER A 93 15.67 7.13 2.11
N SER A 94 16.57 6.54 1.33
CA SER A 94 16.26 5.47 0.37
C SER A 94 15.84 4.19 1.11
N TRP A 95 14.58 3.78 0.96
CA TRP A 95 14.06 2.54 1.53
C TRP A 95 14.05 1.41 0.50
N GLY A 96 13.78 1.73 -0.77
CA GLY A 96 13.89 0.78 -1.87
C GLY A 96 12.93 1.06 -3.03
N ASN A 97 13.10 0.28 -4.09
CA ASN A 97 12.40 0.43 -5.36
C ASN A 97 11.00 -0.19 -5.33
N VAL A 98 10.05 0.42 -6.03
CA VAL A 98 8.70 -0.13 -6.18
C VAL A 98 8.65 -1.21 -7.26
N TYR A 99 9.39 -1.02 -8.36
CA TYR A 99 9.41 -1.96 -9.49
C TYR A 99 10.70 -2.78 -9.50
N PRO A 100 10.65 -4.09 -9.77
CA PRO A 100 9.45 -4.88 -10.01
C PRO A 100 8.61 -5.03 -8.74
N ARG A 101 7.27 -5.00 -8.88
CA ARG A 101 6.33 -5.17 -7.75
C ARG A 101 6.24 -6.63 -7.30
N SER A 102 7.37 -7.14 -6.86
CA SER A 102 7.59 -8.50 -6.38
C SER A 102 7.72 -8.52 -4.86
N GLY A 103 7.76 -9.71 -4.27
CA GLY A 103 8.04 -9.89 -2.84
C GLY A 103 9.50 -9.68 -2.45
N PHE A 104 10.43 -9.57 -3.41
CA PHE A 104 11.87 -9.45 -3.15
C PHE A 104 12.34 -8.01 -3.12
N LEU A 105 13.13 -7.65 -2.11
CA LEU A 105 13.78 -6.34 -2.01
C LEU A 105 15.22 -6.50 -1.52
N ASN A 106 16.12 -5.71 -2.10
CA ASN A 106 17.47 -5.54 -1.60
C ASN A 106 17.47 -4.43 -0.53
N GLN A 107 17.37 -4.82 0.73
CA GLN A 107 17.35 -3.93 1.88
C GLN A 107 17.77 -4.70 3.14
N THR A 108 18.67 -4.15 3.94
CA THR A 108 19.14 -4.80 5.16
C THR A 108 18.16 -4.68 6.32
N ASP A 109 17.40 -3.58 6.35
CA ASP A 109 16.40 -3.27 7.39
C ASP A 109 15.06 -4.00 7.09
N ASP A 110 14.56 -4.78 8.05
CA ASP A 110 13.38 -5.62 7.84
C ASP A 110 12.09 -4.80 7.82
N TYR A 111 12.00 -3.77 8.68
CA TYR A 111 10.92 -2.80 8.69
C TYR A 111 10.79 -2.05 7.36
N LYS A 112 11.89 -1.51 6.83
CA LYS A 112 11.88 -0.82 5.51
C LYS A 112 11.44 -1.78 4.41
N THR A 113 11.89 -3.03 4.47
CA THR A 113 11.45 -4.07 3.54
C THR A 113 9.94 -4.26 3.62
N GLY A 114 9.39 -4.48 4.81
CA GLY A 114 7.95 -4.63 5.00
C GLY A 114 7.16 -3.42 4.46
N ALA A 115 7.62 -2.20 4.73
CA ALA A 115 6.96 -0.99 4.29
C ALA A 115 6.96 -0.82 2.76
N VAL A 116 8.08 -1.09 2.10
CA VAL A 116 8.17 -1.06 0.63
C VAL A 116 7.29 -2.16 0.00
N ILE A 117 7.26 -3.36 0.59
CA ILE A 117 6.40 -4.44 0.13
C ILE A 117 4.91 -4.09 0.30
N ALA A 118 4.52 -3.46 1.41
CA ALA A 118 3.18 -2.94 1.60
C ALA A 118 2.83 -1.86 0.56
N GLN A 119 3.77 -0.96 0.27
CA GLN A 119 3.61 0.06 -0.77
C GLN A 119 3.42 -0.57 -2.17
N ARG A 120 4.20 -1.60 -2.52
CA ARG A 120 4.05 -2.34 -3.78
C ARG A 120 2.66 -2.97 -3.90
N ALA A 121 2.21 -3.69 -2.87
CA ALA A 121 0.90 -4.30 -2.85
C ALA A 121 -0.22 -3.25 -2.99
N GLY A 122 -0.10 -2.12 -2.28
CA GLY A 122 -1.00 -0.97 -2.39
C GLY A 122 -1.01 -0.32 -3.78
N ASP A 123 0.14 -0.23 -4.45
CA ASP A 123 0.25 0.29 -5.82
C ASP A 123 -0.46 -0.63 -6.83
N VAL A 124 -0.34 -1.96 -6.67
CA VAL A 124 -1.03 -2.96 -7.51
C VAL A 124 -2.55 -2.80 -7.40
N VAL A 125 -3.10 -2.86 -6.18
CA VAL A 125 -4.56 -2.86 -6.00
C VAL A 125 -5.23 -1.55 -6.36
N THR A 126 -4.49 -0.44 -6.40
CA THR A 126 -5.06 0.90 -6.63
C THR A 126 -4.87 1.39 -8.06
N ARG A 127 -4.51 0.49 -8.97
CA ARG A 127 -4.41 0.74 -10.41
C ARG A 127 -5.23 -0.30 -11.17
N PRO A 128 -5.81 0.07 -12.33
CA PRO A 128 -6.47 -0.89 -13.20
C PRO A 128 -5.44 -1.64 -14.06
N GLY A 129 -5.76 -2.86 -14.48
CA GLY A 129 -5.02 -3.59 -15.51
C GLY A 129 -3.57 -3.93 -15.17
N GLN A 130 -3.26 -4.16 -13.89
CA GLN A 130 -1.92 -4.60 -13.49
C GLN A 130 -1.72 -6.09 -13.83
N VAL A 131 -0.47 -6.48 -14.09
CA VAL A 131 -0.07 -7.86 -14.46
C VAL A 131 0.03 -8.78 -13.24
N HIS A 132 -0.99 -8.75 -12.39
CA HIS A 132 -1.09 -9.48 -11.13
C HIS A 132 -2.46 -10.17 -11.02
N VAL A 133 -2.57 -11.19 -10.17
CA VAL A 133 -3.87 -11.75 -9.78
C VAL A 133 -4.44 -10.96 -8.60
N TYR A 134 -5.38 -10.05 -8.86
CA TYR A 134 -5.93 -9.15 -7.85
C TYR A 134 -7.35 -8.66 -8.18
N LEU A 135 -8.03 -8.10 -7.19
CA LEU A 135 -9.25 -7.32 -7.32
C LEU A 135 -8.90 -5.83 -7.19
N PRO A 136 -9.20 -4.98 -8.19
CA PRO A 136 -8.89 -3.56 -8.09
C PRO A 136 -9.77 -2.85 -7.05
N MET A 137 -9.13 -2.10 -6.15
CA MET A 137 -9.77 -1.21 -5.18
C MET A 137 -10.13 0.14 -5.81
N LEU A 138 -10.85 0.10 -6.93
CA LEU A 138 -11.24 1.29 -7.68
C LEU A 138 -12.74 1.50 -7.61
N ALA A 139 -13.16 2.72 -7.33
CA ALA A 139 -14.54 3.15 -7.49
C ALA A 139 -14.65 4.02 -8.75
N LEU A 140 -15.79 3.93 -9.44
CA LEU A 140 -16.06 4.76 -10.60
C LEU A 140 -16.48 6.17 -10.14
N PRO A 141 -15.92 7.24 -10.74
CA PRO A 141 -16.38 8.58 -10.47
C PRO A 141 -17.82 8.77 -10.94
N TYR A 142 -18.59 9.54 -10.19
CA TYR A 142 -19.93 9.97 -10.59
C TYR A 142 -20.18 11.38 -10.05
N PRO A 143 -21.17 12.12 -10.55
CA PRO A 143 -21.39 13.51 -10.14
C PRO A 143 -21.55 13.63 -8.61
N GLY A 144 -20.68 14.40 -7.97
CA GLY A 144 -20.61 14.55 -6.51
C GLY A 144 -19.77 13.49 -5.78
N TYR A 145 -19.03 12.63 -6.49
CA TYR A 145 -18.10 11.65 -5.93
C TYR A 145 -16.84 11.53 -6.76
N TRP A 146 -15.71 11.83 -6.14
CA TRP A 146 -14.37 11.76 -6.71
C TRP A 146 -13.57 10.70 -5.95
N PRO A 147 -13.34 9.52 -6.56
CA PRO A 147 -12.61 8.44 -5.93
C PRO A 147 -11.13 8.79 -5.78
N ALA A 148 -10.47 8.13 -4.83
CA ALA A 148 -9.02 8.22 -4.71
C ALA A 148 -8.34 7.73 -6.00
N GLY A 149 -7.32 8.48 -6.46
CA GLY A 149 -6.52 8.12 -7.63
C GLY A 149 -5.59 6.92 -7.40
N PRO A 150 -4.57 6.69 -8.23
CA PRO A 150 -3.56 5.67 -7.95
C PRO A 150 -2.69 6.06 -6.75
N LEU A 151 -2.25 5.08 -5.96
CA LEU A 151 -1.28 5.34 -4.88
C LEU A 151 0.07 5.77 -5.47
N ARG A 152 0.73 6.76 -4.84
CA ARG A 152 2.08 7.21 -5.18
C ARG A 152 2.92 7.26 -3.92
N GLU A 153 4.16 6.81 -4.04
CA GLU A 153 5.15 6.81 -2.98
C GLU A 153 5.46 8.26 -2.56
N GLY A 154 5.60 8.52 -1.25
CA GLY A 154 5.91 9.85 -0.74
C GLY A 154 4.78 10.90 -0.87
N ASP A 155 3.71 10.65 -1.63
CA ASP A 155 2.64 11.61 -1.88
C ASP A 155 1.42 11.41 -0.98
N ALA A 156 1.33 12.27 0.04
CA ALA A 156 0.28 12.25 1.05
C ALA A 156 -1.12 12.56 0.49
N SER A 157 -1.21 13.14 -0.70
CA SER A 157 -2.48 13.42 -1.39
C SER A 157 -3.07 12.17 -2.05
N THR A 158 -2.28 11.11 -2.22
CA THR A 158 -2.75 9.85 -2.80
C THR A 158 -3.10 8.82 -1.73
N GLY A 159 -2.34 8.78 -0.62
CA GLY A 159 -2.63 7.91 0.50
C GLY A 159 -1.61 8.05 1.62
N LYS A 160 -1.96 7.55 2.81
CA LYS A 160 -1.11 7.52 3.99
C LYS A 160 -1.17 6.15 4.64
N TRP A 161 -0.08 5.75 5.27
CA TRP A 161 0.05 4.50 5.98
C TRP A 161 0.02 4.76 7.48
N GLN A 162 -0.76 3.96 8.20
CA GLN A 162 -0.75 3.91 9.65
C GLN A 162 -0.22 2.56 10.09
N GLU A 163 0.81 2.55 10.91
CA GLU A 163 1.40 1.32 11.43
C GLU A 163 0.51 0.69 12.51
N LEU A 164 0.24 -0.62 12.37
CA LEU A 164 -0.54 -1.42 13.31
C LEU A 164 0.34 -2.43 14.05
N THR A 165 1.39 -2.95 13.41
CA THR A 165 2.30 -3.96 13.93
C THR A 165 3.70 -3.69 13.36
N PRO A 166 4.78 -3.78 14.17
CA PRO A 166 4.84 -4.33 15.54
C PRO A 166 4.32 -3.41 16.65
N VAL A 167 4.34 -2.09 16.46
CA VAL A 167 3.85 -1.13 17.45
C VAL A 167 2.80 -0.24 16.81
N LEU A 168 1.61 -0.18 17.43
CA LEU A 168 0.54 0.67 16.94
C LEU A 168 0.95 2.15 17.00
N ASN A 169 0.92 2.81 15.85
CA ASN A 169 1.10 4.26 15.74
C ASN A 169 -0.27 4.94 15.60
N PRO A 170 -0.64 5.90 16.46
CA PRO A 170 -1.91 6.61 16.34
C PRO A 170 -1.96 7.60 15.16
N THR A 171 -0.82 7.86 14.51
CA THR A 171 -0.70 8.79 13.39
C THR A 171 -0.50 8.05 12.05
N CYS A 172 -0.85 8.72 10.96
CA CYS A 172 -0.61 8.23 9.60
C CYS A 172 0.38 9.13 8.86
N ALA A 173 1.25 8.53 8.06
CA ALA A 173 2.28 9.22 7.30
C ALA A 173 2.56 8.52 5.97
N THR A 174 3.27 9.17 5.07
CA THR A 174 3.80 8.52 3.86
C THR A 174 5.13 7.85 4.17
N PHE A 175 5.48 6.82 3.39
CA PHE A 175 6.84 6.30 3.39
C PHE A 175 7.72 7.17 2.47
N PRO A 176 8.98 7.44 2.85
CA PRO A 176 9.64 7.07 4.10
C PRO A 176 9.16 7.93 5.29
N THR A 177 9.06 7.34 6.48
CA THR A 177 8.73 8.06 7.72
C THR A 177 9.99 8.46 8.48
N ILE A 178 9.87 9.51 9.31
CA ILE A 178 10.93 9.94 10.23
C ILE A 178 10.58 9.40 11.62
N GLY A 179 11.32 8.39 12.09
CA GLY A 179 11.08 7.75 13.38
C GLY A 179 11.92 6.48 13.57
N PRO A 180 11.82 5.83 14.74
CA PRO A 180 12.47 4.55 14.96
C PRO A 180 11.78 3.47 14.11
N ASN A 181 12.58 2.76 13.31
CA ASN A 181 12.15 1.54 12.63
C ASN A 181 12.25 0.40 13.64
N ILE A 182 11.10 -0.12 14.09
CA ILE A 182 11.05 -1.23 15.04
C ILE A 182 10.82 -2.51 14.24
N ASP A 183 11.76 -3.45 14.33
CA ASP A 183 11.60 -4.74 13.68
C ASP A 183 10.62 -5.64 14.44
N ALA A 184 9.75 -6.32 13.70
CA ALA A 184 8.84 -7.30 14.27
C ALA A 184 9.60 -8.59 14.61
N GLN A 185 9.37 -9.17 15.78
CA GLN A 185 10.07 -10.38 16.23
C GLN A 185 9.80 -11.59 15.32
N ASP A 186 8.62 -11.65 14.70
CA ASP A 186 8.21 -12.68 13.75
C ASP A 186 8.40 -12.27 12.28
N GLY A 187 8.94 -11.06 12.02
CA GLY A 187 9.09 -10.47 10.69
C GLY A 187 7.76 -10.08 10.02
N GLY A 188 6.64 -10.15 10.74
CA GLY A 188 5.31 -9.80 10.29
C GLY A 188 4.99 -8.33 10.55
N TYR A 189 4.49 -7.63 9.53
CA TYR A 189 4.12 -6.23 9.65
C TYR A 189 2.72 -5.98 9.11
N ALA A 190 2.04 -4.99 9.67
CA ALA A 190 0.72 -4.60 9.23
C ALA A 190 0.58 -3.07 9.23
N TRP A 191 0.06 -2.54 8.13
CA TRP A 191 -0.29 -1.14 7.98
C TRP A 191 -1.72 -0.96 7.48
N ALA A 192 -2.42 0.03 8.01
CA ALA A 192 -3.68 0.50 7.44
C ALA A 192 -3.40 1.58 6.39
N LEU A 193 -3.93 1.37 5.18
CA LEU A 193 -3.86 2.34 4.08
C LEU A 193 -5.08 3.27 4.12
N TRP A 194 -4.84 4.55 4.39
CA TRP A 194 -5.83 5.61 4.35
C TRP A 194 -5.80 6.30 3.00
N ARG A 195 -6.95 6.36 2.32
CA ARG A 195 -7.10 6.93 0.98
C ARG A 195 -8.03 8.15 1.02
N PRO A 196 -7.69 9.26 0.34
CA PRO A 196 -8.54 10.45 0.31
C PRO A 196 -9.64 10.28 -0.74
N TYR A 197 -10.89 10.23 -0.28
CA TYR A 197 -12.08 10.27 -1.12
C TYR A 197 -12.77 11.60 -0.92
N SER A 198 -13.19 12.24 -2.00
CA SER A 198 -13.96 13.49 -1.95
C SER A 198 -15.38 13.23 -2.44
N CYS A 199 -16.36 13.80 -1.75
CA CYS A 199 -17.76 13.64 -2.10
C CYS A 199 -18.60 14.77 -1.53
N CYS A 200 -19.74 15.02 -2.15
CA CYS A 200 -20.71 15.99 -1.68
C CYS A 200 -21.98 15.29 -1.20
N GLN A 201 -22.61 15.86 -0.17
CA GLN A 201 -23.94 15.42 0.25
C GLN A 201 -24.93 15.57 -0.92
N ARG A 202 -25.63 14.48 -1.23
CA ARG A 202 -26.64 14.49 -2.30
C ARG A 202 -27.87 15.29 -1.85
N ARG A 203 -28.02 16.52 -2.34
CA ARG A 203 -29.18 17.41 -2.09
C ARG A 203 -30.21 17.44 -3.23
N GLY A 204 -30.02 16.61 -4.26
CA GLY A 204 -30.91 16.54 -5.42
C GLY A 204 -30.58 15.39 -6.37
N GLN A 205 -31.24 15.35 -7.53
CA GLN A 205 -30.99 14.31 -8.55
C GLN A 205 -29.81 14.64 -9.45
N THR A 206 -29.60 15.92 -9.78
CA THR A 206 -28.54 16.42 -10.66
C THR A 206 -27.51 17.19 -9.85
N PHE A 207 -26.23 16.97 -10.14
CA PHE A 207 -25.15 17.77 -9.58
C PHE A 207 -25.08 19.13 -10.27
N LEU A 208 -25.22 20.21 -9.50
CA LEU A 208 -25.15 21.58 -10.01
C LEU A 208 -23.82 22.27 -9.71
N GLY A 209 -23.11 21.83 -8.66
CA GLY A 209 -21.81 22.37 -8.26
C GLY A 209 -21.44 22.02 -6.82
N SER A 210 -20.19 22.30 -6.45
CA SER A 210 -19.65 22.18 -5.10
C SER A 210 -18.82 23.40 -4.75
N THR A 211 -18.74 23.74 -3.47
CA THR A 211 -17.87 24.78 -2.94
C THR A 211 -17.00 24.17 -1.85
N ASP A 212 -15.69 24.14 -2.08
CA ASP A 212 -14.72 23.71 -1.07
C ASP A 212 -14.33 24.94 -0.24
N PHE A 213 -14.45 24.84 1.08
CA PHE A 213 -13.93 25.85 2.01
C PHE A 213 -12.53 25.40 2.41
N GLN A 214 -11.53 26.21 2.06
CA GLN A 214 -10.12 25.96 2.35
C GLN A 214 -9.76 26.41 3.77
#